data_AF-A0A261DAM0-F1
#
_entry.id   AF-A0A261DAM0-F1
#
_cell.length_a   1.000
_cell.length_b   1.000
_cell.length_c   1.000
_cell.angle_alpha   90.00
_cell.angle_beta   90.00
_cell.angle_gamma   90.00
#
_symmetry.space_group_name_H-M   'P 1'
#
loop_
_entity.id
_entity.type
_entity.pdbx_description
1 polymer ?
#
loop_
_entity_poly.entity_id
_entity_poly.type
_entity_poly.pdbx_seq_one_letter_code
_entity_poly.pdbx_strand_id
1 'polypeptide(L)'
;MITRILYILFILIFNLNVNANPAPLGLELNKATISDVEKLYHITKKENNHWEGYNYYLNVGDVKLEGLTKLLIICNDDNIIQAVILTIDKSKFTEFYQLLSEKYKLTYNQNPRLGDKEIRFADSDCTIILEAPHLSFSMVLIYITDEFLTKFKGKQKEEENLKKTKDKELL
;
A
#
# COMPACT_ATOMS: atom_id res chain seq x y z
N MET A 1 40.32 -51.12 -20.02
CA MET A 1 40.39 -49.70 -20.41
C MET A 1 39.09 -49.04 -19.99
N ILE A 2 39.17 -48.03 -19.13
CA ILE A 2 38.09 -47.55 -18.25
C ILE A 2 37.05 -46.73 -19.05
N THR A 3 35.80 -47.19 -19.07
CA THR A 3 34.68 -46.42 -19.63
C THR A 3 34.27 -45.35 -18.61
N ARG A 4 34.60 -44.09 -18.90
CA ARG A 4 34.18 -42.92 -18.11
C ARG A 4 32.67 -42.72 -18.26
N ILE A 5 31.91 -43.00 -17.21
CA ILE A 5 30.50 -42.60 -17.09
C ILE A 5 30.50 -41.11 -16.71
N LEU A 6 30.15 -40.26 -17.67
CA LEU A 6 29.98 -38.83 -17.46
C LEU A 6 28.59 -38.58 -16.83
N TYR A 7 28.57 -38.25 -15.54
CA TYR A 7 27.38 -37.74 -14.87
C TYR A 7 27.04 -36.35 -15.42
N ILE A 8 25.91 -36.21 -16.12
CA ILE A 8 25.31 -34.91 -16.42
C ILE A 8 24.25 -34.65 -15.35
N LEU A 9 24.66 -33.92 -14.31
CA LEU A 9 23.75 -33.35 -13.31
C LEU A 9 23.10 -32.11 -13.95
N PHE A 10 21.86 -32.26 -14.43
CA PHE A 10 21.06 -31.17 -14.96
C PHE A 10 20.50 -30.34 -13.78
N ILE A 11 21.23 -29.31 -13.37
CA ILE A 11 20.73 -28.33 -12.37
C ILE A 11 19.70 -27.45 -13.08
N LEU A 12 18.42 -27.74 -12.84
CA LEU A 12 17.30 -26.90 -13.26
C LEU A 12 17.32 -25.63 -12.39
N ILE A 13 17.98 -24.57 -12.87
CA ILE A 13 17.88 -23.24 -12.29
C ILE A 13 16.49 -22.72 -12.64
N PHE A 14 15.49 -23.04 -11.80
CA PHE A 14 14.24 -22.31 -11.79
C PHE A 14 14.55 -20.87 -11.40
N ASN A 15 14.57 -19.97 -12.38
CA ASN A 15 14.48 -18.53 -12.11
C ASN A 15 13.08 -18.29 -11.54
N LEU A 16 12.93 -18.40 -10.23
CA LEU A 16 11.82 -17.79 -9.52
C LEU A 16 12.01 -16.28 -9.70
N ASN A 17 11.37 -15.71 -10.72
CA ASN A 17 11.14 -14.29 -10.79
C ASN A 17 10.19 -13.96 -9.64
N VAL A 18 10.71 -13.84 -8.42
CA VAL A 18 9.99 -13.21 -7.33
C VAL A 18 9.96 -11.74 -7.71
N ASN A 19 8.86 -11.32 -8.33
CA ASN A 19 8.64 -9.92 -8.58
C ASN A 19 8.52 -9.24 -7.22
N ALA A 20 9.36 -8.24 -6.96
CA ALA A 20 9.33 -7.54 -5.69
C ALA A 20 7.99 -6.80 -5.57
N ASN A 21 7.46 -6.70 -4.36
CA ASN A 21 6.32 -5.82 -4.12
C ASN A 21 6.76 -4.35 -4.28
N PRO A 22 5.81 -3.43 -4.50
CA PRO A 22 6.09 -2.01 -4.42
C PRO A 22 6.86 -1.65 -3.15
N ALA A 23 7.91 -0.85 -3.32
CA ALA A 23 8.75 -0.36 -2.24
C ALA A 23 8.67 1.18 -2.12
N PRO A 24 7.49 1.76 -1.80
CA PRO A 24 7.40 3.18 -1.55
C PRO A 24 8.37 3.57 -0.44
N LEU A 25 9.09 4.69 -0.60
CA LEU A 25 10.10 5.15 0.37
C LEU A 25 11.24 4.14 0.61
N GLY A 26 11.47 3.22 -0.33
CA GLY A 26 12.48 2.16 -0.17
C GLY A 26 12.06 1.04 0.78
N LEU A 27 10.78 0.98 1.18
CA LEU A 27 10.23 -0.01 2.10
C LEU A 27 9.32 -0.98 1.33
N GLU A 28 9.83 -2.15 0.98
CA GLU A 28 9.09 -3.19 0.26
C GLU A 28 7.91 -3.71 1.09
N LEU A 29 6.69 -3.63 0.53
CA LEU A 29 5.48 -4.13 1.19
C LEU A 29 5.55 -5.64 1.43
N ASN A 30 4.94 -6.07 2.54
CA ASN A 30 4.93 -7.47 3.01
C ASN A 30 6.33 -8.07 3.28
N LYS A 31 7.33 -7.23 3.52
CA LYS A 31 8.72 -7.66 3.76
C LYS A 31 9.48 -6.73 4.68
N ALA A 32 9.48 -5.44 4.40
CA ALA A 32 10.10 -4.44 5.26
C ALA A 32 9.39 -4.41 6.62
N THR A 33 10.15 -4.17 7.68
CA THR A 33 9.68 -4.18 9.06
C THR A 33 9.68 -2.78 9.66
N ILE A 34 9.07 -2.61 10.83
CA ILE A 34 9.18 -1.35 11.57
C ILE A 34 10.64 -1.01 11.92
N SER A 35 11.49 -2.01 12.16
CA SER A 35 12.92 -1.76 12.41
C SER A 35 13.61 -1.14 11.19
N ASP A 36 13.17 -1.46 9.98
CA ASP A 36 13.71 -0.84 8.76
C ASP A 36 13.22 0.60 8.59
N VAL A 37 12.00 0.90 9.05
CA VAL A 37 11.48 2.28 9.12
C VAL A 37 12.33 3.12 10.07
N GLU A 38 12.57 2.63 11.28
CA GLU A 38 13.33 3.36 12.32
C GLU A 38 14.78 3.67 11.93
N LYS A 39 15.36 2.88 11.01
CA LYS A 39 16.70 3.16 10.45
C LYS A 39 16.71 4.34 9.47
N LEU A 40 15.58 4.63 8.84
CA LEU A 40 15.48 5.58 7.72
C LEU A 40 14.68 6.84 8.08
N TYR A 41 13.74 6.74 9.01
CA TYR A 41 12.72 7.75 9.26
C TYR A 41 12.42 7.90 10.76
N HIS A 42 12.04 9.11 11.16
CA HIS A 42 11.61 9.42 12.52
C HIS A 42 10.11 9.13 12.68
N ILE A 43 9.80 8.21 13.59
CA ILE A 43 8.42 7.93 14.03
C ILE A 43 8.01 9.00 15.04
N THR A 44 6.92 9.72 14.75
CA THR A 44 6.37 10.77 15.61
C THR A 44 5.26 10.27 16.53
N LYS A 45 4.56 9.20 16.12
CA LYS A 45 3.45 8.63 16.87
C LYS A 45 3.23 7.16 16.51
N LYS A 46 2.90 6.36 17.52
CA LYS A 46 2.43 4.98 17.38
C LYS A 46 1.04 4.85 17.97
N GLU A 47 0.13 4.19 17.26
CA GLU A 47 -1.23 3.89 17.73
C GLU A 47 -1.61 2.44 17.39
N ASN A 48 -2.49 1.84 18.19
CA ASN A 48 -3.15 0.60 17.78
C ASN A 48 -3.98 0.88 16.52
N ASN A 49 -3.86 -0.01 15.53
CA ASN A 49 -4.72 0.03 14.37
C ASN A 49 -6.00 -0.76 14.68
N HIS A 50 -7.16 -0.18 14.32
CA HIS A 50 -8.47 -0.78 14.57
C HIS A 50 -8.66 -2.13 13.86
N TRP A 51 -7.98 -2.33 12.72
CA TRP A 51 -8.10 -3.53 11.90
C TRP A 51 -7.04 -4.58 12.26
N GLU A 52 -5.75 -4.23 12.32
CA GLU A 52 -4.66 -5.16 12.66
C GLU A 52 -3.38 -4.39 12.96
N GLY A 53 -2.61 -4.81 13.98
CA GLY A 53 -1.31 -4.25 14.32
C GLY A 53 -1.33 -2.76 14.70
N TYR A 54 -0.46 -1.97 14.06
CA TYR A 54 -0.14 -0.62 14.50
C TYR A 54 -0.05 0.39 13.36
N ASN A 55 -0.50 1.60 13.66
CA ASN A 55 -0.28 2.81 12.87
C ASN A 55 0.98 3.51 13.36
N TYR A 56 1.86 3.86 12.42
CA TYR A 56 3.08 4.61 12.67
C TYR A 56 3.09 5.87 11.81
N TYR A 57 3.02 7.03 12.46
CA TYR A 57 3.06 8.33 11.79
C TYR A 57 4.50 8.81 11.72
N LEU A 58 4.95 9.15 10.53
CA LEU A 58 6.34 9.57 10.30
C LEU A 58 6.45 11.09 10.19
N ASN A 59 7.63 11.60 10.52
CA ASN A 59 7.97 12.99 10.26
C ASN A 59 8.08 13.22 8.75
N VAL A 60 7.20 14.05 8.20
CA VAL A 60 7.20 14.38 6.77
C VAL A 60 8.49 15.08 6.32
N GLY A 61 9.21 15.74 7.24
CA GLY A 61 10.49 16.41 6.95
C GLY A 61 11.62 15.46 6.55
N ASP A 62 11.50 14.17 6.86
CA ASP A 62 12.48 13.15 6.45
C ASP A 62 12.32 12.77 4.96
N VAL A 63 11.18 13.12 4.36
CA VAL A 63 10.86 12.83 2.96
C VAL A 63 10.88 14.11 2.16
N LYS A 64 11.78 14.20 1.17
CA LYS A 64 11.83 15.34 0.24
C LYS A 64 10.75 15.22 -0.84
N LEU A 65 9.49 15.24 -0.43
CA LEU A 65 8.33 15.21 -1.31
C LEU A 65 7.51 16.48 -1.15
N GLU A 66 7.45 17.29 -2.22
CA GLU A 66 6.70 18.53 -2.24
C GLU A 66 5.19 18.28 -2.04
N GLY A 67 4.55 19.08 -1.17
CA GLY A 67 3.12 18.97 -0.89
C GLY A 67 2.73 17.81 0.02
N LEU A 68 3.68 17.02 0.53
CA LEU A 68 3.42 15.98 1.54
C LEU A 68 3.03 16.63 2.88
N THR A 69 1.87 16.26 3.41
CA THR A 69 1.34 16.81 4.67
C THR A 69 1.19 15.75 5.77
N LYS A 70 1.01 14.49 5.40
CA LYS A 70 0.97 13.36 6.34
C LYS A 70 1.58 12.11 5.72
N LEU A 71 2.25 11.34 6.55
CA LEU A 71 2.83 10.04 6.19
C LEU A 71 2.51 9.02 7.28
N LEU A 72 1.86 7.93 6.88
CA LEU A 72 1.42 6.85 7.75
C LEU A 72 1.90 5.52 7.19
N ILE A 73 2.46 4.69 8.05
CA ILE A 73 2.76 3.29 7.80
C ILE A 73 1.85 2.43 8.67
N ILE A 74 1.28 1.38 8.10
CA ILE A 74 0.51 0.39 8.84
C ILE A 74 1.27 -0.92 8.81
N CYS A 75 1.51 -1.49 9.99
CA CYS A 75 2.13 -2.81 10.14
C CYS A 75 1.12 -3.81 10.73
N ASN A 76 1.29 -5.09 10.40
CA ASN A 76 0.60 -6.18 11.08
C ASN A 76 1.18 -6.43 12.49
N ASP A 77 0.65 -7.44 13.19
CA ASP A 77 1.08 -7.81 14.55
C ASP A 77 2.55 -8.28 14.61
N ASP A 78 3.08 -8.81 13.50
CA ASP A 78 4.49 -9.20 13.34
C ASP A 78 5.42 -8.00 13.01
N ASN A 79 4.90 -6.78 13.04
CA ASN A 79 5.58 -5.53 12.67
C ASN A 79 6.07 -5.48 11.20
N ILE A 80 5.45 -6.24 10.30
CA ILE A 80 5.70 -6.21 8.87
C ILE A 80 4.78 -5.18 8.22
N ILE A 81 5.33 -4.35 7.34
CA ILE A 81 4.60 -3.27 6.67
C ILE A 81 3.56 -3.85 5.70
N GLN A 82 2.30 -3.45 5.88
CA GLN A 82 1.16 -3.82 5.05
C GLN A 82 0.63 -2.66 4.21
N ALA A 83 0.81 -1.42 4.66
CA ALA A 83 0.44 -0.25 3.89
C ALA A 83 1.34 0.96 4.14
N VAL A 84 1.49 1.81 3.11
CA VAL A 84 2.09 3.14 3.18
C VAL A 84 1.10 4.14 2.60
N ILE A 85 0.75 5.15 3.37
CA ILE A 85 -0.28 6.14 3.06
C ILE A 85 0.33 7.55 3.10
N LEU A 86 0.25 8.24 1.98
CA LEU A 86 0.73 9.62 1.82
C LEU A 86 -0.46 10.54 1.59
N THR A 87 -0.60 11.58 2.42
CA THR A 87 -1.53 12.68 2.18
C THR A 87 -0.80 13.85 1.54
N ILE A 88 -1.17 14.20 0.32
CA ILE A 88 -0.43 15.13 -0.55
C ILE A 88 -1.37 16.23 -1.03
N ASP A 89 -0.85 17.41 -1.34
CA ASP A 89 -1.61 18.46 -2.03
C ASP A 89 -2.25 17.93 -3.33
N LYS A 90 -3.55 18.17 -3.51
CA LYS A 90 -4.31 17.64 -4.65
C LYS A 90 -3.85 18.19 -6.01
N SER A 91 -3.15 19.33 -6.05
CA SER A 91 -2.55 19.87 -7.27
C SER A 91 -1.55 18.89 -7.92
N LYS A 92 -0.98 17.97 -7.13
CA LYS A 92 -0.04 16.93 -7.59
C LYS A 92 -0.73 15.72 -8.24
N PHE A 93 -2.06 15.67 -8.29
CA PHE A 93 -2.80 14.49 -8.79
C PHE A 93 -2.37 14.06 -10.19
N THR A 94 -2.29 14.99 -11.14
CA THR A 94 -1.94 14.67 -12.53
C THR A 94 -0.53 14.09 -12.64
N GLU A 95 0.42 14.65 -11.89
CA GLU A 95 1.81 14.19 -11.82
C GLU A 95 1.88 12.75 -11.29
N PHE A 96 1.26 12.48 -10.15
CA PHE A 96 1.24 11.12 -9.59
C PHE A 96 0.49 10.13 -10.48
N TYR A 97 -0.62 10.51 -11.08
CA TYR A 97 -1.34 9.65 -12.01
C TYR A 97 -0.45 9.21 -13.18
N GLN A 98 0.32 10.14 -13.76
CA GLN A 98 1.25 9.85 -14.86
C GLN A 98 2.35 8.89 -14.39
N LEU A 99 3.05 9.21 -13.30
CA LEU A 99 4.14 8.39 -12.76
C LEU A 99 3.67 6.96 -12.42
N LEU A 100 2.49 6.82 -11.84
CA LEU A 100 1.93 5.51 -11.49
C LEU A 100 1.50 4.72 -12.73
N SER A 101 0.93 5.39 -13.74
CA SER A 101 0.49 4.74 -14.99
C SER A 101 1.64 4.20 -15.83
N GLU A 102 2.82 4.81 -15.72
CA GLU A 102 4.04 4.32 -16.38
C GLU A 102 4.61 3.07 -15.71
N LYS A 103 4.40 2.93 -14.39
CA LYS A 103 5.03 1.90 -13.59
C LYS A 103 4.14 0.68 -13.33
N TYR A 104 2.84 0.88 -13.13
CA TYR A 104 1.93 -0.13 -12.62
C TYR A 104 0.75 -0.38 -13.57
N LYS A 105 0.15 -1.58 -13.46
CA LYS A 105 -0.97 -1.96 -14.32
C LYS A 105 -2.25 -1.31 -13.83
N LEU A 106 -2.88 -0.47 -14.66
CA LEU A 106 -4.19 0.12 -14.36
C LEU A 106 -5.28 -0.96 -14.22
N THR A 107 -6.05 -0.93 -13.13
CA THR A 107 -7.15 -1.87 -12.84
C THR A 107 -8.49 -1.18 -12.60
N TYR A 108 -8.49 0.10 -12.21
CA TYR A 108 -9.70 0.89 -12.03
C TYR A 108 -9.43 2.37 -12.36
N ASN A 109 -10.38 3.03 -13.02
CA ASN A 109 -10.23 4.43 -13.42
C ASN A 109 -11.56 5.19 -13.31
N GLN A 110 -11.76 5.89 -12.19
CA GLN A 110 -12.78 6.90 -12.02
C GLN A 110 -12.11 8.27 -11.97
N ASN A 111 -12.02 8.92 -13.14
CA ASN A 111 -11.38 10.23 -13.27
C ASN A 111 -12.31 11.26 -13.92
N PRO A 112 -13.47 11.59 -13.31
CA PRO A 112 -14.35 12.58 -13.88
C PRO A 112 -13.71 13.97 -13.83
N ARG A 113 -14.16 14.86 -14.72
CA ARG A 113 -13.72 16.27 -14.71
C ARG A 113 -14.17 16.99 -13.43
N LEU A 114 -15.35 16.66 -12.93
CA LEU A 114 -15.95 17.16 -11.68
C LEU A 114 -16.41 15.97 -10.85
N GLY A 115 -16.23 16.04 -9.53
CA GLY A 115 -16.52 14.94 -8.61
C GLY A 115 -15.27 14.23 -8.11
N ASP A 116 -15.48 13.18 -7.32
CA ASP A 116 -14.42 12.42 -6.68
C ASP A 116 -13.65 11.58 -7.71
N LYS A 117 -12.32 11.60 -7.57
CA LYS A 117 -11.42 10.81 -8.39
C LYS A 117 -10.86 9.65 -7.59
N GLU A 118 -10.77 8.50 -8.24
CA GLU A 118 -10.15 7.31 -7.71
C GLU A 118 -9.55 6.49 -8.84
N ILE A 119 -8.25 6.20 -8.74
CA ILE A 119 -7.51 5.37 -9.69
C ILE A 119 -6.90 4.21 -8.91
N ARG A 120 -7.01 2.99 -9.44
CA ARG A 120 -6.31 1.83 -8.87
C ARG A 120 -5.38 1.21 -9.88
N PHE A 121 -4.21 0.85 -9.40
CA PHE A 121 -3.21 0.07 -10.12
C PHE A 121 -2.91 -1.21 -9.33
N ALA A 122 -2.42 -2.22 -10.03
CA ALA A 122 -1.93 -3.47 -9.45
C ALA A 122 -0.46 -3.67 -9.79
N ASP A 123 0.28 -4.22 -8.82
CA ASP A 123 1.65 -4.66 -8.97
C ASP A 123 1.94 -5.78 -7.97
N SER A 124 2.36 -6.95 -8.46
CA SER A 124 2.51 -8.17 -7.66
C SER A 124 1.24 -8.43 -6.80
N ASP A 125 1.39 -8.66 -5.49
CA ASP A 125 0.26 -8.88 -4.56
C ASP A 125 -0.15 -7.58 -3.83
N CYS A 126 -0.04 -6.45 -4.53
CA CYS A 126 -0.32 -5.13 -3.99
C CYS A 126 -1.24 -4.31 -4.90
N THR A 127 -2.07 -3.49 -4.26
CA THR A 127 -2.89 -2.48 -4.89
C THR A 127 -2.32 -1.10 -4.57
N ILE A 128 -2.23 -0.24 -5.58
CA ILE A 128 -1.90 1.18 -5.43
C ILE A 128 -3.16 1.98 -5.72
N ILE A 129 -3.58 2.84 -4.79
CA ILE A 129 -4.81 3.63 -4.88
C ILE A 129 -4.44 5.10 -4.83
N LEU A 130 -4.91 5.86 -5.82
CA LEU A 130 -4.80 7.32 -5.86
C LEU A 130 -6.21 7.92 -5.77
N GLU A 131 -6.52 8.52 -4.63
CA GLU A 131 -7.81 9.13 -4.32
C GLU A 131 -7.68 10.65 -4.22
N ALA A 132 -8.60 11.37 -4.87
CA ALA A 132 -8.69 12.82 -4.75
C ALA A 132 -10.16 13.24 -4.62
N PRO A 133 -10.65 13.39 -3.37
CA PRO A 133 -12.00 13.86 -3.12
C PRO A 133 -12.22 15.28 -3.66
N HIS A 134 -13.41 15.53 -4.21
CA HIS A 134 -13.76 16.79 -4.85
C HIS A 134 -13.64 17.96 -3.86
N LEU A 135 -14.18 17.80 -2.66
CA LEU A 135 -14.26 18.83 -1.62
C LEU A 135 -13.03 18.90 -0.70
N SER A 136 -11.99 18.11 -0.97
CA SER A 136 -10.73 18.13 -0.21
C SER A 136 -9.66 18.91 -0.97
N PHE A 137 -8.78 19.62 -0.25
CA PHE A 137 -7.55 20.20 -0.84
C PHE A 137 -6.41 19.18 -0.96
N SER A 138 -6.57 18.01 -0.34
CA SER A 138 -5.59 16.93 -0.36
C SER A 138 -6.07 15.74 -1.18
N MET A 139 -5.12 15.05 -1.80
CA MET A 139 -5.25 13.70 -2.32
C MET A 139 -4.56 12.71 -1.38
N VAL A 140 -4.89 11.43 -1.53
CA VAL A 140 -4.28 10.33 -0.79
C VAL A 140 -3.70 9.33 -1.79
N LEU A 141 -2.44 8.97 -1.59
CA LEU A 141 -1.79 7.87 -2.29
C LEU A 141 -1.56 6.74 -1.30
N ILE A 142 -2.11 5.57 -1.62
CA ILE A 142 -2.07 4.38 -0.78
C ILE A 142 -1.36 3.28 -1.54
N TYR A 143 -0.31 2.73 -0.94
CA TYR A 143 0.26 1.44 -1.34
C TYR A 143 -0.18 0.43 -0.27
N ILE A 144 -0.81 -0.66 -0.67
CA ILE A 144 -1.39 -1.63 0.27
C ILE A 144 -1.28 -3.05 -0.28
N THR A 145 -0.99 -4.02 0.58
CA THR A 145 -1.04 -5.44 0.22
C THR A 145 -2.49 -5.87 -0.02
N ASP A 146 -2.70 -6.77 -0.98
CA ASP A 146 -4.04 -7.21 -1.34
C ASP A 146 -4.74 -7.98 -0.21
N GLU A 147 -3.96 -8.71 0.60
CA GLU A 147 -4.44 -9.39 1.81
C GLU A 147 -4.99 -8.36 2.82
N PHE A 148 -4.20 -7.33 3.13
CA PHE A 148 -4.61 -6.32 4.11
C PHE A 148 -5.79 -5.47 3.60
N LEU A 149 -5.81 -5.14 2.30
CA LEU A 149 -6.95 -4.47 1.68
C LEU A 149 -8.24 -5.30 1.78
N THR A 150 -8.14 -6.62 1.63
CA THR A 150 -9.28 -7.53 1.74
C THR A 150 -9.79 -7.58 3.18
N LYS A 151 -8.90 -7.69 4.17
CA LYS A 151 -9.25 -7.64 5.60
C LYS A 151 -9.95 -6.32 5.97
N PHE A 152 -9.41 -5.20 5.52
CA PHE A 152 -9.98 -3.87 5.72
C PHE A 152 -11.42 -3.77 5.18
N LYS A 153 -11.63 -4.17 3.91
CA LYS A 153 -12.96 -4.15 3.28
C LYS A 153 -13.95 -5.08 3.96
N GLY A 154 -13.49 -6.25 4.41
CA GLY A 154 -14.29 -7.22 5.16
C GLY A 154 -14.85 -6.60 6.45
N LYS A 155 -13.97 -6.07 7.29
CA LYS A 155 -14.35 -5.41 8.55
C LYS A 155 -15.27 -4.20 8.34
N GLN A 156 -14.98 -3.37 7.33
CA GLN A 156 -15.83 -2.22 7.00
C GLN A 156 -17.27 -2.67 6.68
N LYS A 157 -17.41 -3.73 5.87
CA LYS A 157 -18.73 -4.28 5.51
C LYS A 157 -19.48 -4.84 6.72
N GLU A 158 -18.79 -5.51 7.63
CA GLU A 158 -19.37 -6.00 8.88
C GLU A 158 -19.91 -4.86 9.75
N GLU A 159 -19.14 -3.78 9.91
CA GLU A 159 -19.57 -2.60 10.67
C GLU A 159 -20.77 -1.89 10.06
N GLU A 160 -20.79 -1.74 8.73
CA GLU A 160 -21.94 -1.17 8.02
C GLU A 160 -23.20 -2.01 8.21
N ASN A 161 -23.08 -3.34 8.20
CA ASN A 161 -24.20 -4.24 8.46
C ASN A 161 -24.69 -4.13 9.91
N LEU A 162 -23.78 -4.06 10.88
CA LEU A 162 -24.13 -3.89 12.29
C LEU A 162 -24.85 -2.55 12.55
N LYS A 163 -24.41 -1.45 11.92
CA LYS A 163 -25.09 -0.15 12.00
C LYS A 163 -26.51 -0.23 11.44
N LYS A 164 -26.69 -0.82 10.25
CA LYS A 164 -28.01 -0.99 9.63
C LYS A 164 -28.96 -1.84 10.47
N THR A 165 -28.48 -2.87 11.15
CA THR A 165 -29.31 -3.68 12.05
C THR A 165 -29.75 -2.86 13.27
N LYS A 166 -28.83 -2.14 13.91
CA LYS A 166 -29.15 -1.28 15.06
C LYS A 166 -30.15 -0.18 14.70
N ASP A 167 -29.98 0.46 13.54
CA ASP A 167 -30.90 1.51 13.08
C ASP A 167 -32.31 0.97 12.81
N LYS A 168 -32.43 -0.29 12.37
CA LYS A 168 -33.72 -0.98 12.21
C LYS A 168 -34.37 -1.40 13.52
N GLU A 169 -33.58 -1.70 14.56
CA GLU A 169 -34.09 -2.05 15.89
C GLU A 169 -34.54 -0.82 16.70
N LEU A 170 -34.13 0.39 16.28
CA LEU A 170 -34.49 1.68 16.88
C LEU A 170 -35.70 2.36 16.23
N LEU A 171 -36.26 1.76 15.16
CA LEU A 171 -37.44 2.22 14.41
C LEU A 171 -38.65 1.32 14.71
#